data_AF-A0AAN5CVC8-F1
#
_entry.id   AF-A0AAN5CVC8-F1
#
_cell.length_a   1.000
_cell.length_b   1.000
_cell.length_c   1.000
_cell.angle_alpha   90.00
_cell.angle_beta   90.00
_cell.angle_gamma   90.00
#
_symmetry.space_group_name_H-M   'P 1'
#
loop_
_entity.id
_entity.type
_entity.pdbx_description
1 polymer ?
#
loop_
_entity_poly.entity_id
_entity_poly.type
_entity_poly.pdbx_seq_one_letter_code
_entity_poly.pdbx_strand_id
1 'polypeptide(L)'
;HRNVIECLRNYLGRKVKKVELIVADFDSLSNLLKNVQFEQLHLTFIDFSSKQLTKLYDFFESRQVDHLTLSVASVSVSDPANVLCKLASRFRSIHIHQTHCEVDKESAYLFGLHSASWESIVLEMFTKKMDTLRITNLHYPNYLIATHVDRLTKNLPTLKRKVWFEATSRSVGQDIDYIIYDHHVNMQFVPGIVGRRALSIKHVSRVKDQFD
;
A
#
# COMPACT_ATOMS: atom_id res chain seq x y z
N HIS A 1 1.68 -22.15 -24.00
CA HIS A 1 1.73 -20.83 -23.35
C HIS A 1 2.31 -19.69 -24.20
N ARG A 2 3.41 -19.86 -24.97
CA ARG A 2 3.99 -18.74 -25.79
C ARG A 2 3.02 -18.05 -26.76
N ASN A 3 2.14 -18.82 -27.41
CA ASN A 3 1.23 -18.30 -28.44
C ASN A 3 0.17 -17.30 -27.90
N VAL A 4 -0.29 -17.50 -26.66
CA VAL A 4 -1.31 -16.63 -26.04
C VAL A 4 -0.75 -15.26 -25.67
N ILE A 5 0.50 -15.20 -25.18
CA ILE A 5 1.15 -13.94 -24.79
C ILE A 5 1.40 -13.04 -26.01
N GLU A 6 1.81 -13.64 -27.13
CA GLU A 6 2.01 -12.88 -28.37
C GLU A 6 0.68 -12.39 -28.96
N CYS A 7 -0.37 -13.21 -28.95
CA CYS A 7 -1.70 -12.77 -29.33
C CYS A 7 -2.17 -11.59 -28.47
N LEU A 8 -2.08 -11.68 -27.14
CA LEU A 8 -2.46 -10.59 -26.23
C LEU A 8 -1.68 -9.31 -26.48
N ARG A 9 -0.38 -9.41 -26.82
CA ARG A 9 0.44 -8.25 -27.14
C ARG A 9 -0.07 -7.49 -28.37
N ASN A 10 -0.65 -8.16 -29.35
CA ASN A 10 -1.22 -7.51 -30.54
C ASN A 10 -2.51 -6.73 -30.25
N TYR A 11 -3.21 -7.07 -29.16
CA TYR A 11 -4.41 -6.36 -28.71
C TYR A 11 -4.13 -5.30 -27.65
N LEU A 12 -2.97 -5.39 -26.98
CA LEU A 12 -2.55 -4.38 -25.99
C LEU A 12 -2.03 -3.14 -26.72
N GLY A 13 -2.70 -2.01 -26.48
CA GLY A 13 -2.17 -0.70 -26.85
C GLY A 13 -0.83 -0.42 -26.17
N ARG A 14 -0.10 0.59 -26.68
CA ARG A 14 1.20 1.01 -26.10
C ARG A 14 1.07 1.65 -24.71
N LYS A 15 -0.13 2.12 -24.37
CA LYS A 15 -0.45 2.76 -23.09
C LYS A 15 -1.69 2.12 -22.51
N VAL A 16 -1.59 1.68 -21.27
CA VAL A 16 -2.70 1.12 -20.49
C VAL A 16 -2.73 1.86 -19.16
N LYS A 17 -3.90 2.27 -18.67
CA LYS A 17 -3.98 3.02 -17.41
C LYS A 17 -3.55 2.15 -16.21
N LYS A 18 -4.14 0.95 -16.12
CA LYS A 18 -4.02 0.03 -14.98
C LYS A 18 -3.74 -1.39 -15.45
N VAL A 19 -2.83 -2.06 -14.76
CA VAL A 19 -2.53 -3.48 -14.93
C VAL A 19 -2.80 -4.19 -13.60
N GLU A 20 -3.65 -5.21 -13.61
CA GLU A 20 -3.99 -6.00 -12.42
C GLU A 20 -3.67 -7.47 -12.63
N LEU A 21 -3.00 -8.07 -11.64
CA LEU A 21 -2.38 -9.37 -11.78
C LEU A 21 -2.47 -10.19 -10.50
N ILE A 22 -2.81 -11.46 -10.67
CA ILE A 22 -2.70 -12.50 -9.66
C ILE A 22 -1.43 -13.28 -9.96
N VAL A 23 -0.40 -13.07 -9.14
CA VAL A 23 0.98 -13.43 -9.52
C VAL A 23 1.27 -14.88 -9.16
N ALA A 24 1.10 -15.76 -10.16
CA ALA A 24 1.68 -17.11 -10.15
C ALA A 24 2.98 -17.19 -10.99
N ASP A 25 3.10 -16.38 -12.06
CA ASP A 25 4.27 -16.35 -12.95
C ASP A 25 4.61 -14.92 -13.41
N PHE A 26 5.61 -14.32 -12.75
CA PHE A 26 6.07 -12.96 -13.02
C PHE A 26 6.96 -12.86 -14.29
N ASP A 27 7.54 -13.97 -14.77
CA ASP A 27 8.47 -13.93 -15.92
C ASP A 27 7.68 -13.80 -17.23
N SER A 28 6.59 -14.54 -17.35
CA SER A 28 5.64 -14.40 -18.45
C SER A 28 5.07 -12.98 -18.54
N LEU A 29 4.83 -12.35 -17.39
CA LEU A 29 4.34 -10.99 -17.29
C LEU A 29 5.35 -9.96 -17.80
N SER A 30 6.59 -10.03 -17.30
CA SER A 30 7.64 -9.10 -17.68
C SER A 30 7.81 -9.06 -19.21
N ASN A 31 7.71 -10.23 -19.83
CA ASN A 31 7.71 -10.38 -21.27
C ASN A 31 6.47 -9.77 -21.95
N LEU A 32 5.26 -10.02 -21.45
CA LEU A 32 4.03 -9.45 -22.02
C LEU A 32 4.07 -7.92 -22.03
N LEU A 33 4.50 -7.33 -20.91
CA LEU A 33 4.44 -5.89 -20.68
C LEU A 33 5.71 -5.15 -21.11
N LYS A 34 6.71 -5.81 -21.70
CA LYS A 34 8.04 -5.22 -22.01
C LYS A 34 7.98 -3.82 -22.62
N ASN A 35 7.02 -3.57 -23.52
CA ASN A 35 6.88 -2.31 -24.25
C ASN A 35 5.56 -1.56 -23.95
N VAL A 36 4.88 -1.91 -22.85
CA VAL A 36 3.63 -1.28 -22.43
C VAL A 36 3.91 -0.29 -21.32
N GLN A 37 3.48 0.96 -21.52
CA GLN A 37 3.50 1.98 -20.48
C GLN A 37 2.21 1.90 -19.67
N PHE A 38 2.32 2.02 -18.34
CA PHE A 38 1.18 2.08 -17.44
C PHE A 38 1.47 2.91 -16.20
N GLU A 39 0.42 3.52 -15.67
CA GLU A 39 0.50 4.44 -14.52
C GLU A 39 0.33 3.69 -13.21
N GLN A 40 -0.49 2.63 -13.23
CA GLN A 40 -0.87 1.85 -12.05
C GLN A 40 -0.60 0.36 -12.24
N LEU A 41 0.00 -0.25 -11.21
CA LEU A 41 0.17 -1.69 -11.12
C LEU A 41 -0.50 -2.23 -9.86
N HIS A 42 -1.30 -3.27 -10.02
CA HIS A 42 -1.89 -4.04 -8.93
C HIS A 42 -1.38 -5.47 -9.00
N LEU A 43 -0.66 -5.87 -7.95
CA LEU A 43 -0.14 -7.21 -7.77
C LEU A 43 -0.83 -7.88 -6.59
N THR A 44 -1.24 -9.13 -6.78
CA THR A 44 -1.77 -9.99 -5.73
C THR A 44 -0.86 -11.20 -5.55
N PHE A 45 -0.35 -11.38 -4.34
CA PHE A 45 0.49 -12.50 -3.93
C PHE A 45 -0.15 -13.27 -2.78
N ILE A 46 -0.16 -14.60 -2.87
CA ILE A 46 -0.51 -15.45 -1.73
C ILE A 46 0.66 -15.46 -0.73
N ASP A 47 1.87 -15.69 -1.23
CA ASP A 47 3.11 -15.55 -0.47
C ASP A 47 3.99 -14.53 -1.19
N PHE A 48 4.48 -13.53 -0.46
CA PHE A 48 5.41 -12.52 -0.94
C PHE A 48 6.79 -12.73 -0.31
N SER A 49 7.64 -13.40 -1.08
CA SER A 49 8.98 -13.85 -0.73
C SER A 49 10.08 -12.98 -1.34
N SER A 50 11.31 -13.13 -0.85
CA SER A 50 12.48 -12.42 -1.40
C SER A 50 12.69 -12.70 -2.90
N LYS A 51 12.33 -13.90 -3.38
CA LYS A 51 12.43 -14.25 -4.81
C LYS A 51 11.48 -13.40 -5.66
N GLN A 52 10.24 -13.20 -5.22
CA GLN A 52 9.29 -12.33 -5.94
C GLN A 52 9.68 -10.87 -5.82
N LEU A 53 10.22 -10.46 -4.68
CA LEU A 53 10.73 -9.10 -4.48
C LEU A 53 11.85 -8.75 -5.47
N THR A 54 12.82 -9.65 -5.68
CA THR A 54 13.89 -9.43 -6.68
C THR A 54 13.30 -9.22 -8.07
N LYS A 55 12.42 -10.14 -8.51
CA LYS A 55 11.76 -10.03 -9.81
C LYS A 55 10.99 -8.72 -9.95
N LEU A 56 10.32 -8.30 -8.88
CA LEU A 56 9.58 -7.04 -8.82
C LEU A 56 10.51 -5.85 -9.08
N TYR A 57 11.66 -5.79 -8.39
CA TYR A 57 12.63 -4.72 -8.61
C TYR A 57 13.21 -4.73 -10.03
N ASP A 58 13.59 -5.89 -10.55
CA ASP A 58 14.13 -6.02 -11.91
C ASP A 58 13.13 -5.51 -12.96
N PHE A 59 11.85 -5.80 -12.78
CA PHE A 59 10.80 -5.33 -13.68
C PHE A 59 10.61 -3.82 -13.66
N PHE A 60 10.91 -3.17 -12.54
CA PHE A 60 10.74 -1.72 -12.37
C PHE A 60 11.99 -0.89 -12.59
N GLU A 61 13.18 -1.49 -12.66
CA GLU A 61 14.43 -0.75 -12.79
C GLU A 61 14.38 0.27 -13.95
N SER A 62 13.77 -0.12 -15.07
CA SER A 62 13.66 0.70 -16.29
C SER A 62 12.31 1.40 -16.51
N ARG A 63 11.34 1.28 -15.60
CA ARG A 63 9.95 1.74 -15.83
C ARG A 63 9.54 2.89 -14.93
N GLN A 64 8.88 3.90 -15.47
CA GLN A 64 8.21 4.90 -14.63
C GLN A 64 6.79 4.43 -14.34
N VAL A 65 6.58 3.96 -13.12
CA VAL A 65 5.27 3.60 -12.56
C VAL A 65 5.13 4.36 -11.26
N ASP A 66 4.08 5.15 -11.13
CA ASP A 66 3.90 6.03 -9.97
C ASP A 66 3.03 5.39 -8.88
N HIS A 67 2.15 4.44 -9.25
CA HIS A 67 1.19 3.83 -8.35
C HIS A 67 1.38 2.31 -8.26
N LEU A 68 1.53 1.82 -7.03
CA LEU A 68 1.60 0.40 -6.72
C LEU A 68 0.49 0.01 -5.74
N THR A 69 -0.29 -1.01 -6.11
CA THR A 69 -1.18 -1.73 -5.20
C THR A 69 -0.60 -3.13 -4.99
N LEU A 70 -0.35 -3.48 -3.74
CA LEU A 70 0.23 -4.75 -3.33
C LEU A 70 -0.75 -5.45 -2.38
N SER A 71 -1.47 -6.45 -2.91
CA SER A 71 -2.32 -7.34 -2.13
C SER A 71 -1.52 -8.58 -1.73
N VAL A 72 -1.40 -8.85 -0.43
CA VAL A 72 -0.58 -9.95 0.10
C VAL A 72 -1.33 -10.71 1.20
N ALA A 73 -1.19 -12.04 1.25
CA ALA A 73 -1.65 -12.85 2.38
C ALA A 73 -0.51 -13.14 3.37
N SER A 74 0.56 -13.76 2.89
CA SER A 74 1.78 -14.03 3.68
C SER A 74 2.96 -13.25 3.13
N VAL A 75 3.87 -12.85 4.01
CA VAL A 75 5.11 -12.16 3.65
C VAL A 75 6.27 -12.86 4.36
N SER A 76 7.21 -13.37 3.57
CA SER A 76 8.34 -14.17 4.01
C SER A 76 9.70 -13.50 3.70
N VAL A 77 9.69 -12.22 3.34
CA VAL A 77 10.92 -11.44 3.16
C VAL A 77 11.63 -11.22 4.50
N SER A 78 12.96 -11.16 4.48
CA SER A 78 13.78 -11.08 5.71
C SER A 78 13.65 -9.76 6.47
N ASP A 79 13.36 -8.66 5.77
CA ASP A 79 13.22 -7.32 6.36
C ASP A 79 12.06 -6.56 5.71
N PRO A 80 10.81 -6.86 6.12
CA PRO A 80 9.62 -6.28 5.48
C PRO A 80 9.55 -4.75 5.60
N ALA A 81 10.04 -4.17 6.71
CA ALA A 81 10.01 -2.73 6.92
C ALA A 81 10.91 -2.00 5.90
N ASN A 82 12.15 -2.46 5.72
CA ASN A 82 13.05 -1.89 4.72
C ASN A 82 12.53 -2.10 3.29
N VAL A 83 11.86 -3.22 3.02
CA VAL A 83 11.18 -3.43 1.73
C VAL A 83 10.14 -2.36 1.48
N LEU A 84 9.28 -2.05 2.45
CA LEU A 84 8.30 -0.97 2.32
C LEU A 84 8.95 0.40 2.09
N CYS A 85 10.03 0.71 2.81
CA CYS A 85 10.79 1.95 2.61
C CYS A 85 11.43 2.04 1.22
N LYS A 86 11.98 0.93 0.69
CA LYS A 86 12.49 0.84 -0.68
C LYS A 86 11.39 1.04 -1.71
N LEU A 87 10.22 0.43 -1.53
CA LEU A 87 9.05 0.67 -2.39
C LEU A 87 8.63 2.15 -2.33
N ALA A 88 8.56 2.76 -1.14
CA ALA A 88 8.22 4.18 -0.98
C ALA A 88 9.23 5.14 -1.64
N SER A 89 10.48 4.71 -1.84
CA SER A 89 11.46 5.46 -2.65
C SER A 89 11.17 5.41 -4.16
N ARG A 90 10.40 4.42 -4.62
CA ARG A 90 10.15 4.15 -6.04
C ARG A 90 8.79 4.62 -6.53
N PHE A 91 7.78 4.60 -5.68
CA PHE A 91 6.39 4.96 -6.03
C PHE A 91 5.95 6.25 -5.34
N ARG A 92 5.10 7.02 -6.00
CA ARG A 92 4.43 8.19 -5.41
C ARG A 92 3.20 7.79 -4.60
N SER A 93 2.57 6.69 -4.97
CA SER A 93 1.37 6.17 -4.32
C SER A 93 1.51 4.67 -4.07
N ILE A 94 1.28 4.24 -2.83
CA ILE A 94 1.29 2.84 -2.45
C ILE A 94 -0.02 2.47 -1.77
N HIS A 95 -0.63 1.37 -2.18
CA HIS A 95 -1.69 0.69 -1.45
C HIS A 95 -1.21 -0.68 -1.01
N ILE A 96 -1.23 -0.91 0.29
CA ILE A 96 -0.97 -2.22 0.88
C ILE A 96 -2.32 -2.81 1.28
N HIS A 97 -2.66 -3.97 0.75
CA HIS A 97 -3.86 -4.70 1.10
C HIS A 97 -3.49 -6.06 1.69
N GLN A 98 -3.64 -6.19 3.00
CA GLN A 98 -3.40 -7.43 3.71
C GLN A 98 -4.66 -8.29 3.67
N THR A 99 -4.61 -9.38 2.90
CA THR A 99 -5.66 -10.39 2.87
C THR A 99 -5.51 -11.36 4.05
N HIS A 100 -6.52 -12.20 4.25
CA HIS A 100 -6.50 -13.22 5.29
C HIS A 100 -5.34 -14.22 5.11
N CYS A 101 -4.69 -14.59 6.21
CA CYS A 101 -3.69 -15.65 6.32
C CYS A 101 -3.87 -16.43 7.64
N GLU A 102 -3.07 -17.47 7.85
CA GLU A 102 -3.16 -18.33 9.05
C GLU A 102 -2.45 -17.69 10.26
N VAL A 103 -2.93 -16.49 10.64
CA VAL A 103 -2.46 -15.74 11.80
C VAL A 103 -3.67 -15.45 12.71
N ASP A 104 -3.42 -15.37 14.01
CA ASP A 104 -4.44 -14.98 14.98
C ASP A 104 -5.07 -13.62 14.62
N LYS A 105 -6.41 -13.53 14.64
CA LYS A 105 -7.16 -12.32 14.23
C LYS A 105 -6.95 -11.13 15.18
N GLU A 106 -6.52 -11.40 16.40
CA GLU A 106 -6.20 -10.39 17.41
C GLU A 106 -4.74 -9.96 17.33
N SER A 107 -3.93 -10.62 16.50
CA SER A 107 -2.53 -10.26 16.29
C SER A 107 -2.39 -8.84 15.73
N ALA A 108 -1.39 -8.12 16.24
CA ALA A 108 -0.93 -6.85 15.66
C ALA A 108 -0.08 -7.11 14.41
N TYR A 109 -0.67 -7.81 13.43
CA TYR A 109 0.00 -8.32 12.24
C TYR A 109 -0.29 -7.44 11.03
N LEU A 110 0.76 -7.08 10.28
CA LEU A 110 0.65 -6.52 8.95
C LEU A 110 1.94 -6.84 8.18
N PHE A 111 1.83 -7.26 6.92
CA PHE A 111 2.95 -7.36 5.99
C PHE A 111 4.16 -8.16 6.55
N GLY A 112 3.89 -9.29 7.23
CA GLY A 112 4.94 -10.14 7.82
C GLY A 112 5.51 -9.66 9.16
N LEU A 113 5.05 -8.54 9.70
CA LEU A 113 5.52 -7.98 10.97
C LEU A 113 4.46 -8.10 12.05
N HIS A 114 4.89 -8.50 13.26
CA HIS A 114 4.07 -8.51 14.47
C HIS A 114 4.48 -7.37 15.40
N SER A 115 3.50 -6.62 15.92
CA SER A 115 3.70 -5.59 16.95
C SER A 115 4.78 -4.56 16.63
N ALA A 116 5.01 -4.29 15.34
CA ALA A 116 5.98 -3.32 14.88
C ALA A 116 5.53 -1.89 15.18
N SER A 117 6.50 -0.97 15.29
CA SER A 117 6.26 0.47 15.38
C SER A 117 5.83 1.04 14.02
N TRP A 118 4.59 0.73 13.62
CA TRP A 118 4.03 1.11 12.33
C TRP A 118 4.00 2.61 12.09
N GLU A 119 3.88 3.41 13.15
CA GLU A 119 4.01 4.86 13.02
C GLU A 119 5.39 5.26 12.49
N SER A 120 6.46 4.64 12.98
CA SER A 120 7.83 4.96 12.58
C SER A 120 8.08 4.52 11.13
N ILE A 121 7.61 3.33 10.76
CA ILE A 121 7.72 2.81 9.38
C ILE A 121 6.97 3.72 8.41
N VAL A 122 5.73 4.08 8.72
CA VAL A 122 4.91 4.97 7.88
C VAL A 122 5.57 6.34 7.74
N LEU A 123 6.02 6.94 8.85
CA LEU A 123 6.73 8.22 8.80
C LEU A 123 7.98 8.13 7.93
N GLU A 124 8.77 7.07 8.07
CA GLU A 124 9.96 6.85 7.24
C GLU A 124 9.60 6.73 5.75
N MET A 125 8.54 5.99 5.39
CA MET A 125 8.08 5.89 4.00
C MET A 125 7.75 7.28 3.41
N PHE A 126 7.11 8.16 4.20
CA PHE A 126 6.82 9.53 3.78
C PHE A 126 8.04 10.47 3.78
N THR A 127 9.19 10.09 4.36
CA THR A 127 10.43 10.86 4.16
C THR A 127 11.01 10.69 2.74
N LYS A 128 10.57 9.66 2.01
CA LYS A 128 10.97 9.42 0.62
C LYS A 128 10.10 10.26 -0.34
N LYS A 129 10.00 9.88 -1.61
CA LYS A 129 9.22 10.62 -2.61
C LYS A 129 7.71 10.32 -2.61
N MET A 130 7.25 9.39 -1.78
CA MET A 130 5.85 8.98 -1.70
C MET A 130 4.98 10.12 -1.16
N ASP A 131 3.84 10.36 -1.80
CA ASP A 131 2.84 11.37 -1.42
C ASP A 131 1.56 10.72 -0.88
N THR A 132 1.32 9.45 -1.19
CA THR A 132 0.08 8.74 -0.84
C THR A 132 0.38 7.34 -0.32
N LEU A 133 -0.21 6.98 0.83
CA LEU A 133 -0.18 5.64 1.38
C LEU A 133 -1.58 5.24 1.84
N ARG A 134 -2.06 4.11 1.34
CA ARG A 134 -3.27 3.45 1.83
C ARG A 134 -2.92 2.08 2.38
N ILE A 135 -3.42 1.75 3.56
CA ILE A 135 -3.27 0.42 4.16
C ILE A 135 -4.66 -0.14 4.47
N THR A 136 -4.98 -1.29 3.90
CA THR A 136 -6.23 -2.01 4.14
C THR A 136 -5.90 -3.34 4.80
N ASN A 137 -6.27 -3.49 6.08
CA ASN A 137 -6.00 -4.69 6.86
C ASN A 137 -7.17 -4.99 7.79
N LEU A 138 -8.27 -5.42 7.18
CA LEU A 138 -9.55 -5.64 7.86
C LEU A 138 -9.51 -6.85 8.81
N HIS A 139 -8.68 -7.84 8.47
CA HIS A 139 -8.54 -9.08 9.22
C HIS A 139 -7.70 -8.91 10.49
N TYR A 140 -6.68 -8.04 10.47
CA TYR A 140 -5.74 -7.85 11.59
C TYR A 140 -5.59 -6.36 11.95
N PRO A 141 -6.66 -5.67 12.36
CA PRO A 141 -6.66 -4.21 12.54
C PRO A 141 -5.83 -3.72 13.74
N ASN A 142 -5.30 -4.64 14.56
CA ASN A 142 -4.59 -4.34 15.81
C ASN A 142 -3.15 -3.87 15.56
N TYR A 143 -2.65 -3.92 14.31
CA TYR A 143 -1.33 -3.41 13.95
C TYR A 143 -1.18 -1.90 14.22
N LEU A 144 -2.28 -1.15 14.13
CA LEU A 144 -2.32 0.29 14.37
C LEU A 144 -3.05 0.63 15.67
N ILE A 145 -2.32 0.59 16.78
CA ILE A 145 -2.81 0.93 18.12
C ILE A 145 -2.95 2.45 18.33
N ALA A 146 -3.62 2.85 19.41
CA ALA A 146 -3.92 4.27 19.71
C ALA A 146 -2.66 5.16 19.75
N THR A 147 -1.58 4.70 20.38
CA THR A 147 -0.33 5.48 20.45
C THR A 147 0.32 5.68 19.08
N HIS A 148 0.16 4.73 18.15
CA HIS A 148 0.60 4.90 16.76
C HIS A 148 -0.25 5.96 16.05
N VAL A 149 -1.57 5.94 16.26
CA VAL A 149 -2.52 6.93 15.73
C VAL A 149 -2.15 8.33 16.23
N ASP A 150 -1.93 8.52 17.53
CA ASP A 150 -1.57 9.82 18.11
C ASP A 150 -0.26 10.35 17.51
N ARG A 151 0.73 9.48 17.32
CA ARG A 151 2.01 9.85 16.70
C ARG A 151 1.83 10.21 15.23
N LEU A 152 1.04 9.46 14.46
CA LEU A 152 0.82 9.75 13.04
C LEU A 152 0.06 11.06 12.84
N THR A 153 -1.02 11.27 13.60
CA THR A 153 -1.85 12.49 13.54
C THR A 153 -1.08 13.74 13.94
N LYS A 154 -0.11 13.61 14.87
CA LYS A 154 0.78 14.71 15.25
C LYS A 154 1.89 14.98 14.23
N ASN A 155 2.50 13.93 13.66
CA ASN A 155 3.75 14.09 12.90
C ASN A 155 3.54 14.21 11.38
N LEU A 156 2.61 13.46 10.76
CA LEU A 156 2.42 13.52 9.30
C LEU A 156 2.10 14.92 8.77
N PRO A 157 1.20 15.70 9.42
CA PRO A 157 0.92 17.07 8.96
C PRO A 157 2.13 18.02 9.03
N THR A 158 3.13 17.72 9.89
CA THR A 158 4.32 18.57 10.05
C THR A 158 5.32 18.43 8.91
N LEU A 159 5.15 17.44 8.02
CA LEU A 159 6.02 17.24 6.86
C LEU A 159 5.91 18.36 5.82
N LYS A 160 4.92 19.28 5.95
CA LYS A 160 4.68 20.42 5.02
C LYS A 160 4.58 19.98 3.55
N ARG A 161 4.06 18.79 3.32
CA ARG A 161 3.84 18.18 2.00
C ARG A 161 2.36 17.86 1.85
N LYS A 162 1.90 17.67 0.61
CA LYS A 162 0.52 17.29 0.30
C LYS A 162 0.27 15.80 0.54
N VAL A 163 0.50 15.35 1.78
CA VAL A 163 0.39 13.93 2.11
C VAL A 163 -1.06 13.47 2.13
N TRP A 164 -1.27 12.21 1.76
CA TRP A 164 -2.49 11.48 1.99
C TRP A 164 -2.12 10.13 2.59
N PHE A 165 -2.50 9.94 3.85
CA PHE A 165 -2.40 8.67 4.54
C PHE A 165 -3.78 8.15 4.92
N GLU A 166 -4.05 6.88 4.63
CA GLU A 166 -5.24 6.18 5.09
C GLU A 166 -4.89 4.78 5.59
N ALA A 167 -5.45 4.36 6.71
CA ALA A 167 -5.16 3.06 7.29
C ALA A 167 -6.36 2.50 8.07
N THR A 168 -6.65 1.20 7.88
CA THR A 168 -7.53 0.46 8.79
C THR A 168 -6.94 0.45 10.20
N SER A 169 -7.77 0.62 11.21
CA SER A 169 -7.36 0.53 12.61
C SER A 169 -8.51 -0.01 13.47
N ARG A 170 -8.15 -0.69 14.58
CA ARG A 170 -9.12 -1.01 15.64
C ARG A 170 -9.34 0.14 16.62
N SER A 171 -8.54 1.21 16.56
CA SER A 171 -8.50 2.30 17.55
C SER A 171 -9.83 2.55 18.25
N VAL A 172 -9.85 2.21 19.53
CA VAL A 172 -10.96 2.45 20.45
C VAL A 172 -10.69 3.81 21.07
N GLY A 173 -11.39 4.84 20.62
CA GLY A 173 -11.13 6.22 21.04
C GLY A 173 -12.23 7.18 20.61
N GLN A 174 -12.11 8.44 21.02
CA GLN A 174 -13.02 9.52 20.62
C GLN A 174 -13.03 9.68 19.09
N ASP A 175 -14.15 10.17 18.56
CA ASP A 175 -14.22 10.53 17.16
C ASP A 175 -13.19 11.64 16.87
N ILE A 176 -12.30 11.36 15.94
CA ILE A 176 -11.29 12.32 15.50
C ILE A 176 -11.84 12.99 14.27
N ASP A 177 -11.99 14.31 14.31
CA ASP A 177 -12.33 15.14 13.16
C ASP A 177 -11.85 16.58 13.40
N TYR A 178 -10.70 16.93 12.82
CA TYR A 178 -10.15 18.28 12.92
C TYR A 178 -9.18 18.58 11.76
N ILE A 179 -8.82 19.85 11.61
CA ILE A 179 -7.84 20.31 10.61
C ILE A 179 -6.60 20.86 11.32
N ILE A 180 -5.41 20.46 10.86
CA ILE A 180 -4.12 20.97 11.35
C ILE A 180 -3.11 21.07 10.20
N TYR A 181 -2.40 22.20 10.09
CA TYR A 181 -1.39 22.44 9.03
C TYR A 181 -1.89 22.10 7.62
N ASP A 182 -3.11 22.52 7.25
CA ASP A 182 -3.74 22.18 5.97
C ASP A 182 -3.97 20.68 5.76
N HIS A 183 -4.09 19.89 6.83
CA HIS A 183 -4.45 18.48 6.78
C HIS A 183 -5.73 18.24 7.56
N HIS A 184 -6.72 17.64 6.90
CA HIS A 184 -7.88 17.06 7.55
C HIS A 184 -7.48 15.72 8.16
N VAL A 185 -7.58 15.64 9.48
CA VAL A 185 -7.37 14.43 10.26
C VAL A 185 -8.72 13.92 10.70
N ASN A 186 -9.08 12.71 10.28
CA ASN A 186 -10.33 12.11 10.68
C ASN A 186 -10.18 10.62 11.03
N MET A 187 -11.11 10.12 11.83
CA MET A 187 -11.27 8.71 12.10
C MET A 187 -12.73 8.33 11.92
N GLN A 188 -13.01 7.50 10.92
CA GLN A 188 -14.38 7.14 10.54
C GLN A 188 -14.61 5.63 10.64
N PHE A 189 -15.84 5.21 10.88
CA PHE A 189 -16.20 3.80 10.79
C PHE A 189 -16.07 3.31 9.35
N VAL A 190 -15.56 2.09 9.19
CA VAL A 190 -15.54 1.44 7.88
C VAL A 190 -16.95 0.92 7.58
N PRO A 191 -17.61 1.39 6.51
CA PRO A 191 -18.96 0.96 6.18
C PRO A 191 -19.05 -0.56 6.05
N GLY A 192 -20.07 -1.16 6.68
CA GLY A 192 -20.31 -2.60 6.62
C GLY A 192 -19.42 -3.48 7.49
N ILE A 193 -18.51 -2.92 8.30
CA ILE A 193 -17.61 -3.71 9.15
C ILE A 193 -17.63 -3.20 10.60
N VAL A 194 -18.30 -3.98 11.47
CA VAL A 194 -18.48 -3.64 12.88
C VAL A 194 -17.14 -3.57 13.61
N GLY A 195 -16.96 -2.50 14.40
CA GLY A 195 -15.77 -2.32 15.23
C GLY A 195 -14.47 -2.09 14.44
N ARG A 196 -14.58 -1.64 13.18
CA ARG A 196 -13.42 -1.20 12.38
C ARG A 196 -13.54 0.28 12.05
N ARG A 197 -12.41 0.97 12.20
CA ARG A 197 -12.27 2.37 11.84
C ARG A 197 -11.17 2.53 10.80
N ALA A 198 -11.19 3.64 10.10
CA ALA A 198 -10.11 4.08 9.23
C ALA A 198 -9.60 5.42 9.73
N LEU A 199 -8.30 5.51 9.98
CA LEU A 199 -7.62 6.79 10.16
C LEU A 199 -7.39 7.37 8.75
N SER A 200 -7.75 8.64 8.55
CA SER A 200 -7.40 9.43 7.37
C SER A 200 -6.66 10.69 7.79
N ILE A 201 -5.52 10.96 7.15
CA ILE A 201 -4.76 12.21 7.28
C ILE A 201 -4.51 12.69 5.87
N LYS A 202 -5.29 13.67 5.41
CA LYS A 202 -5.26 14.17 4.04
C LYS A 202 -4.99 15.65 4.01
N HIS A 203 -4.04 16.09 3.19
CA HIS A 203 -3.95 17.50 2.85
C HIS A 203 -5.28 18.00 2.28
N VAL A 204 -5.74 19.19 2.66
CA VAL A 204 -7.07 19.74 2.30
C VAL A 204 -7.31 19.77 0.79
N SER A 205 -6.26 19.99 0.00
CA SER A 205 -6.34 19.95 -1.47
C SER A 205 -6.60 18.55 -2.05
N ARG A 206 -6.53 17.50 -1.24
CA ARG A 206 -6.65 16.09 -1.63
C ARG A 206 -7.88 15.41 -1.01
N VAL A 207 -8.71 16.14 -0.28
CA VAL A 207 -9.91 15.59 0.40
C VAL A 207 -10.88 14.93 -0.59
N LYS A 208 -10.93 15.44 -1.82
CA LYS A 208 -11.77 14.91 -2.91
C LYS A 208 -11.11 13.77 -3.70
N ASP A 209 -9.81 13.52 -3.50
CA ASP A 209 -9.10 12.50 -4.25
C ASP A 209 -9.62 11.11 -3.84
N GLN A 210 -9.75 10.22 -4.82
CA GLN A 210 -10.10 8.81 -4.62
C GLN A 210 -8.91 7.91 -5.00
N PHE A 211 -8.76 6.82 -4.25
CA PHE A 211 -7.66 5.89 -4.42
C PHE A 211 -8.12 4.83 -5.41
N ASP A 212 -8.15 5.20 -6.69
CA ASP A 212 -8.61 4.37 -7.81
C ASP A 212 -7.45 3.67 -8.53
#